data_AF-A9GRL4-F1
#
_entry.id   AF-A9GRL4-F1
#
_cell.length_a   1.000
_cell.length_b   1.000
_cell.length_c   1.000
_cell.angle_alpha   90.00
_cell.angle_beta   90.00
_cell.angle_gamma   90.00
#
_symmetry.space_group_name_H-M   'P 1'
#
loop_
_entity.id
_entity.type
_entity.pdbx_description
1 polymer ?
#
loop_
_entity_poly.entity_id
_entity_poly.type
_entity_poly.pdbx_seq_one_letter_code
_entity_poly.pdbx_strand_id
1 'polypeptide(L)'
;MLAMDLVDRVLLAVPVRQWVLSLPFEIRRLAAFRAKVATAMGRIFIEEIARIQEQAVATSGAQHGAVNFLRRFGGSLNWGLHHHAVVSDGVFSKSKLGQMSFRHPCPFRGGARGVWFEGYAIAQFAG
;
A
#
# COMPACT_ATOMS: atom_id res chain seq x y z
N MET A 1 -1.40 -12.24 9.19
CA MET A 1 -1.37 -13.07 7.98
C MET A 1 -2.38 -12.65 6.91
N LEU A 2 -3.33 -11.73 7.17
CA LEU A 2 -4.47 -11.47 6.27
C LEU A 2 -4.18 -10.77 4.92
N ALA A 3 -3.07 -10.03 4.80
CA ALA A 3 -2.78 -9.31 3.55
C ALA A 3 -2.40 -10.25 2.39
N MET A 4 -1.82 -11.42 2.71
CA MET A 4 -1.37 -12.40 1.72
C MET A 4 -2.56 -13.15 1.10
N ASP A 5 -3.51 -13.59 1.94
CA ASP A 5 -4.68 -14.35 1.48
C ASP A 5 -5.62 -13.55 0.58
N LEU A 6 -5.68 -12.22 0.74
CA LEU A 6 -6.48 -11.34 -0.12
C LEU A 6 -5.89 -11.21 -1.53
N VAL A 7 -4.56 -11.11 -1.62
CA VAL A 7 -3.85 -11.00 -2.91
C VAL A 7 -4.14 -12.23 -3.76
N ASP A 8 -3.98 -13.41 -3.18
CA ASP A 8 -4.05 -14.67 -3.91
C ASP A 8 -5.47 -15.08 -4.33
N ARG A 9 -6.50 -14.56 -3.63
CA ARG A 9 -7.90 -14.99 -3.84
C ARG A 9 -8.79 -13.92 -4.49
N VAL A 10 -8.43 -12.63 -4.43
CA VAL A 10 -9.33 -11.53 -4.82
C VAL A 10 -8.73 -10.61 -5.90
N LEU A 11 -7.40 -10.47 -5.97
CA LEU A 11 -6.75 -9.41 -6.77
C LEU A 11 -5.88 -9.95 -7.92
N LEU A 12 -6.40 -10.86 -8.73
CA LEU A 12 -5.64 -11.59 -9.76
C LEU A 12 -5.58 -10.93 -11.15
N ALA A 13 -6.25 -9.79 -11.37
CA ALA A 13 -6.33 -9.20 -12.72
C ALA A 13 -5.10 -8.36 -13.12
N VAL A 14 -4.36 -7.83 -12.15
CA VAL A 14 -3.17 -6.99 -12.38
C VAL A 14 -2.10 -7.28 -11.31
N PRO A 15 -0.82 -7.03 -11.57
CA PRO A 15 0.21 -7.08 -10.53
C PRO A 15 -0.14 -6.16 -9.36
N VAL A 16 0.09 -6.63 -8.14
CA VAL A 16 -0.13 -5.86 -6.91
C VAL A 16 1.10 -5.89 -6.02
N ARG A 17 1.24 -4.86 -5.17
CA ARG A 17 2.33 -4.70 -4.21
C ARG A 17 1.75 -4.48 -2.81
N GLN A 18 2.33 -5.16 -1.83
CA GLN A 18 2.02 -4.92 -0.43
C GLN A 18 2.84 -3.73 0.10
N TRP A 19 2.16 -2.81 0.77
CA TRP A 19 2.73 -1.66 1.46
C TRP A 19 2.37 -1.69 2.94
N VAL A 20 3.30 -1.27 3.79
CA VAL A 20 3.06 -1.16 5.24
C VAL A 20 3.51 0.21 5.72
N LEU A 21 2.57 0.98 6.28
CA LEU A 21 2.90 2.21 7.00
C LEU A 21 3.01 1.89 8.49
N SER A 22 4.22 2.05 9.02
CA SER A 22 4.51 2.00 10.45
C SER A 22 4.72 3.41 10.96
N LEU A 23 4.03 3.75 12.06
CA LEU A 23 4.12 5.09 12.66
C LEU A 23 5.23 5.18 13.71
N PRO A 24 5.89 6.34 13.86
CA PRO A 24 6.71 6.66 15.04
C PRO A 24 5.91 6.46 16.33
N PHE A 25 6.60 6.12 17.42
CA PHE A 25 5.97 5.68 18.67
C PHE A 25 5.00 6.71 19.26
N GLU A 26 5.40 7.98 19.21
CA GLU A 26 4.67 9.14 19.74
C GLU A 26 3.33 9.34 19.01
N ILE A 27 3.36 9.20 17.69
CA ILE A 27 2.20 9.37 16.80
C ILE A 27 1.27 8.16 16.91
N ARG A 28 1.82 6.97 17.15
CA ARG A 28 1.07 5.71 17.26
C ARG A 28 0.04 5.75 18.39
N ARG A 29 0.36 6.40 19.51
CA ARG A 29 -0.57 6.60 20.62
C ARG A 29 -1.72 7.51 20.21
N LEU A 30 -1.44 8.67 19.62
CA LEU A 30 -2.47 9.62 19.18
C LEU A 30 -3.44 8.98 18.17
N ALA A 31 -2.91 8.31 17.15
CA ALA A 31 -3.70 7.69 16.09
C ALA A 31 -4.61 6.58 16.61
N ALA A 32 -4.15 5.82 17.60
CA ALA A 32 -4.91 4.69 18.11
C ALA A 32 -6.13 5.07 18.96
N PHE A 33 -6.10 6.23 19.61
CA PHE A 33 -7.26 6.76 20.36
C PHE A 33 -8.14 7.70 19.54
N ARG A 34 -7.69 8.12 18.34
CA ARG A 34 -8.44 9.06 17.48
C ARG A 34 -8.68 8.46 16.11
N ALA A 35 -9.85 7.86 15.92
CA ALA A 35 -10.24 7.22 14.66
C ALA A 35 -10.11 8.16 13.44
N LYS A 36 -10.47 9.45 13.57
CA LYS A 36 -10.31 10.44 12.50
C LYS A 36 -8.85 10.61 12.05
N VAL A 37 -7.90 10.56 13.00
CA VAL A 37 -6.47 10.66 12.71
C VAL A 37 -6.00 9.41 11.97
N ALA A 38 -6.37 8.22 12.44
CA ALA A 38 -6.04 6.96 11.77
C ALA A 38 -6.62 6.89 10.33
N THR A 39 -7.86 7.33 10.13
CA THR A 39 -8.48 7.39 8.81
C THR A 39 -7.75 8.38 7.89
N ALA A 40 -7.41 9.58 8.39
CA ALA A 40 -6.68 10.57 7.62
C ALA A 40 -5.29 10.07 7.20
N MET A 41 -4.57 9.42 8.12
CA MET A 41 -3.27 8.78 7.81
C MET A 41 -3.41 7.72 6.74
N GLY A 42 -4.43 6.85 6.85
CA GLY A 42 -4.70 5.84 5.83
C GLY A 42 -5.03 6.43 4.47
N ARG A 43 -5.75 7.55 4.42
CA ARG A 43 -6.06 8.27 3.18
C ARG A 43 -4.79 8.85 2.54
N ILE A 44 -4.03 9.64 3.30
CA ILE A 44 -2.79 10.28 2.84
C ILE A 44 -1.80 9.23 2.34
N PHE A 45 -1.69 8.10 3.05
CA PHE A 45 -0.82 7.00 2.66
C PHE A 45 -1.14 6.45 1.27
N ILE A 46 -2.43 6.21 0.96
CA ILE A 46 -2.84 5.71 -0.35
C ILE A 46 -2.72 6.79 -1.44
N GLU A 47 -3.10 8.04 -1.12
CA GLU A 47 -2.94 9.18 -2.02
C GLU A 47 -1.47 9.39 -2.43
N GLU A 48 -0.54 9.20 -1.50
CA GLU A 48 0.88 9.36 -1.77
C GLU A 48 1.46 8.22 -2.61
N ILE A 49 1.05 6.97 -2.39
CA ILE A 49 1.41 5.85 -3.26
C ILE A 49 0.92 6.10 -4.68
N ALA A 50 -0.35 6.53 -4.83
CA ALA A 50 -0.92 6.88 -6.12
C ALA A 50 -0.12 7.99 -6.81
N ARG A 51 0.19 9.08 -6.09
CA ARG A 51 1.00 10.19 -6.61
C ARG A 51 2.36 9.72 -7.14
N ILE A 52 3.06 8.85 -6.40
CA ILE A 52 4.34 8.29 -6.82
C ILE A 52 4.19 7.46 -8.10
N GLN A 53 3.13 6.65 -8.21
CA GLN A 53 2.87 5.82 -9.38
C GLN A 53 2.51 6.66 -10.62
N GLU A 54 1.69 7.70 -10.49
CA GLU A 54 1.37 8.64 -11.58
C GLU A 54 2.63 9.33 -12.12
N GLN A 55 3.51 9.75 -11.22
CA GLN A 55 4.78 10.38 -11.59
C GLN A 55 5.69 9.40 -12.34
N ALA A 56 5.79 8.16 -11.86
CA ALA A 56 6.62 7.14 -12.48
C ALA A 56 6.16 6.72 -13.88
N VAL A 57 4.86 6.86 -14.19
CA VAL A 57 4.27 6.53 -15.50
C VAL A 57 3.96 7.75 -16.38
N ALA A 58 4.31 8.96 -15.92
CA ALA A 58 4.08 10.23 -16.60
C ALA A 58 2.64 10.39 -17.15
N THR A 59 1.64 9.92 -16.40
CA THR A 59 0.23 9.99 -16.78
C THR A 59 -0.55 10.70 -15.69
N SER A 60 -1.18 11.84 -16.02
CA SER A 60 -2.03 12.58 -15.09
C SER A 60 -3.45 12.05 -15.08
N GLY A 61 -4.09 12.08 -13.91
CA GLY A 61 -5.49 11.64 -13.75
C GLY A 61 -5.67 10.14 -13.90
N ALA A 62 -4.64 9.36 -13.57
CA ALA A 62 -4.69 7.92 -13.64
C ALA A 62 -5.34 7.35 -12.37
N GLN A 63 -6.04 6.24 -12.51
CA GLN A 63 -6.71 5.58 -11.41
C GLN A 63 -5.84 4.47 -10.82
N HIS A 64 -6.06 4.16 -9.54
CA HIS A 64 -5.30 3.15 -8.81
C HIS A 64 -6.27 2.22 -8.09
N GLY A 65 -5.92 0.94 -8.01
CA GLY A 65 -6.63 -0.02 -7.18
C GLY A 65 -5.93 -0.15 -5.83
N ALA A 66 -6.63 0.07 -4.72
CA ALA A 66 -6.04 -0.08 -3.39
C ALA A 66 -7.05 -0.64 -2.38
N VAL A 67 -6.56 -1.54 -1.53
CA VAL A 67 -7.28 -2.00 -0.33
C VAL A 67 -6.38 -1.73 0.87
N ASN A 68 -6.89 -0.97 1.85
CA ASN A 68 -6.15 -0.59 3.05
C ASN A 68 -6.81 -1.16 4.31
N PHE A 69 -6.01 -1.80 5.15
CA PHE A 69 -6.41 -2.39 6.42
C PHE A 69 -5.69 -1.72 7.58
N LEU A 70 -6.48 -1.22 8.53
CA LEU A 70 -5.96 -0.72 9.79
C LEU A 70 -5.78 -1.88 10.78
N ARG A 71 -4.54 -2.16 11.18
CA ARG A 71 -4.22 -3.05 12.29
C ARG A 71 -3.91 -2.21 13.53
N ARG A 72 -4.60 -2.44 14.64
CA ARG A 72 -4.41 -1.69 15.90
C ARG A 72 -3.50 -2.37 16.91
N PHE A 73 -3.30 -3.68 16.76
CA PHE A 73 -2.50 -4.51 17.67
C PHE A 73 -1.52 -5.37 16.89
N GLY A 74 -0.30 -5.52 17.41
CA GLY A 74 0.69 -6.46 16.92
C GLY A 74 0.40 -7.90 17.35
N GLY A 75 1.22 -8.86 16.90
CA GLY A 75 1.05 -10.29 17.19
C GLY A 75 1.11 -10.66 18.68
N SER A 76 1.68 -9.78 19.51
CA SER A 76 1.79 -9.96 20.96
C SER A 76 0.79 -9.10 21.75
N LEU A 77 -0.29 -8.62 21.11
CA LEU A 77 -1.22 -7.59 21.65
C LEU A 77 -0.55 -6.27 22.04
N ASN A 78 0.72 -6.08 21.67
CA ASN A 78 1.41 -4.81 21.81
C ASN A 78 0.68 -3.74 20.97
N TRP A 79 0.41 -2.61 21.63
CA TRP A 79 -0.28 -1.47 21.04
C TRP A 79 0.51 -0.94 19.85
N GLY A 80 -0.03 -1.14 18.64
CA GLY A 80 0.75 -1.01 17.42
C GLY A 80 -0.16 -0.68 16.25
N LEU A 81 -0.39 0.60 15.98
CA LEU A 81 -1.17 1.03 14.83
C LEU A 81 -0.32 0.96 13.56
N HIS A 82 -0.72 0.10 12.62
CA HIS A 82 -0.11 -0.08 11.31
C HIS A 82 -1.18 -0.11 10.23
N HIS A 83 -0.91 0.55 9.10
CA HIS A 83 -1.71 0.36 7.89
C HIS A 83 -1.04 -0.69 7.02
N HIS A 84 -1.79 -1.70 6.62
CA HIS A 84 -1.40 -2.66 5.61
C HIS A 84 -2.22 -2.39 4.37
N ALA A 85 -1.57 -2.04 3.27
CA ALA A 85 -2.24 -1.82 2.01
C ALA A 85 -1.77 -2.83 0.96
N VAL A 86 -2.69 -3.24 0.10
CA VAL A 86 -2.40 -3.92 -1.16
C VAL A 86 -2.83 -2.96 -2.25
N VAL A 87 -1.89 -2.57 -3.11
CA VAL A 87 -2.10 -1.56 -4.15
C VAL A 87 -1.70 -2.16 -5.50
N SER A 88 -2.44 -1.84 -6.56
CA SER A 88 -2.04 -2.19 -7.93
C SER A 88 -0.64 -1.65 -8.21
N ASP A 89 0.24 -2.47 -8.79
CA ASP A 89 1.61 -2.09 -9.09
C ASP A 89 1.67 -1.30 -10.41
N GLY A 90 0.93 -0.21 -10.48
CA GLY A 90 0.71 0.56 -11.69
C GLY A 90 -0.63 1.27 -11.69
N VAL A 91 -0.91 1.92 -12.81
CA VAL A 91 -2.02 2.85 -12.95
C VAL A 91 -2.96 2.43 -14.06
N PHE A 92 -4.23 2.74 -13.90
CA PHE A 92 -5.26 2.57 -14.91
C PHE A 92 -5.54 3.90 -15.59
N SER A 93 -5.62 3.92 -16.91
CA SER A 93 -6.03 5.11 -17.67
C SER A 93 -7.15 4.76 -18.63
N LYS A 94 -8.06 5.71 -18.83
CA LYS A 94 -9.19 5.58 -19.75
C LYS A 94 -8.92 6.39 -21.01
N SER A 95 -8.98 5.76 -22.18
CA SER A 95 -8.86 6.46 -23.46
C SER A 95 -10.11 7.32 -23.73
N LYS A 96 -10.01 8.25 -24.69
CA LYS A 96 -11.16 9.06 -25.14
C LYS A 96 -12.33 8.20 -25.65
N LEU A 97 -12.05 7.00 -26.14
CA LEU A 97 -13.05 6.02 -26.62
C LEU A 97 -13.57 5.13 -25.48
N GLY A 98 -13.16 5.39 -24.24
CA GLY A 98 -13.63 4.68 -23.05
C GLY A 98 -12.91 3.37 -22.74
N GLN A 99 -11.88 3.00 -23.51
CA GLN A 99 -11.10 1.79 -23.25
C GLN A 99 -10.18 1.98 -22.04
N MET A 100 -10.14 1.00 -21.15
CA MET A 100 -9.25 0.98 -19.99
C MET A 100 -7.92 0.32 -20.35
N SER A 101 -6.81 0.93 -19.95
CA SER A 101 -5.47 0.36 -20.08
C SER A 101 -4.74 0.39 -18.74
N PHE A 102 -3.91 -0.61 -18.47
CA PHE A 102 -3.05 -0.67 -17.29
C PHE A 102 -1.60 -0.43 -17.68
N ARG A 103 -0.91 0.44 -16.95
CA ARG A 103 0.49 0.79 -17.17
C ARG A 103 1.29 0.61 -15.89
N HIS A 104 2.30 -0.24 -15.95
CA HIS A 104 3.23 -0.48 -14.86
C HIS A 104 4.36 0.57 -14.87
N PRO A 105 4.80 1.12 -13.73
CA PRO A 105 6.05 1.88 -13.67
C PRO A 105 7.22 0.92 -13.97
N CYS A 106 7.99 1.23 -15.02
CA CYS A 106 9.17 0.46 -15.41
C CYS A 106 10.41 0.91 -14.62
N PRO A 107 11.36 0.01 -14.25
CA PRO A 107 11.31 -1.43 -14.40
C PRO A 107 10.72 -2.11 -13.18
N PHE A 108 9.88 -3.10 -13.46
CA PHE A 108 9.56 -4.17 -12.53
C PHE A 108 10.88 -4.89 -12.17
N ARG A 109 11.50 -4.53 -11.05
CA ARG A 109 12.44 -5.44 -10.37
C ARG A 109 11.60 -6.54 -9.74
N GLY A 110 11.23 -7.53 -10.55
CA GLY A 110 10.73 -8.81 -10.05
C GLY A 110 11.76 -9.38 -9.09
N GLY A 111 11.35 -9.62 -7.85
CA GLY A 111 12.24 -10.17 -6.83
C GLY A 111 12.03 -9.63 -5.42
N ALA A 112 10.80 -9.37 -4.98
CA ALA A 112 10.54 -9.43 -3.54
C ALA A 112 10.43 -10.92 -3.15
N ARG A 113 11.57 -11.62 -3.05
CA ARG A 113 11.62 -12.74 -2.11
C ARG A 113 11.43 -12.09 -0.75
N GLY A 114 10.26 -12.27 -0.15
CA GLY A 114 10.04 -11.88 1.23
C GLY A 114 11.12 -12.52 2.08
N VAL A 115 12.07 -11.71 2.54
CA VAL A 115 12.97 -12.14 3.61
C VAL A 115 12.17 -11.90 4.88
N TRP A 116 11.62 -12.99 5.40
CA TRP A 116 10.94 -13.03 6.68
C TRP A 116 12.01 -12.89 7.76
N PHE A 117 12.10 -11.72 8.38
CA PHE A 117 12.70 -11.61 9.71
C PHE A 117 11.57 -11.46 10.72
N GLU A 118 11.63 -12.33 11.73
CA GLU A 118 10.80 -12.30 12.92
C GLU A 118 10.60 -10.85 13.41
N GLY A 119 9.34 -10.41 13.43
CA GLY A 119 8.91 -9.27 14.23
C GLY A 119 8.65 -7.94 13.53
N TYR A 120 9.41 -7.52 12.50
CA TYR A 120 9.20 -6.21 11.86
C TYR A 120 9.67 -6.18 10.40
N ALA A 121 8.79 -5.81 9.47
CA ALA A 121 9.16 -5.43 8.10
C ALA A 121 9.18 -3.90 7.99
N ILE A 122 10.37 -3.32 8.00
CA ILE A 122 10.64 -1.98 7.50
C ILE A 122 11.13 -2.18 6.07
N ALA A 123 10.41 -1.69 5.07
CA ALA A 123 10.97 -1.55 3.73
C ALA A 123 12.03 -0.45 3.79
N GLN A 124 13.28 -0.83 4.02
CA GLN A 124 14.42 0.08 3.95
C GLN A 124 14.85 0.13 2.49
N PHE A 125 14.65 1.27 1.84
CA PHE A 125 15.26 1.56 0.56
C PHE A 125 16.71 1.98 0.82
N ALA A 126 17.67 1.15 0.45
CA ALA A 126 19.06 1.59 0.24
C ALA A 126 19.18 2.01 -1.23
N GLY A 127 19.87 3.13 -1.46
CA GLY A 127 19.97 3.87 -2.74
C GLY A 127 20.57 3.10 -3.91
#